data_AF-A0A963BD14-F1
#
_entry.id   AF-A0A963BD14-F1
#
_cell.length_a   1.000
_cell.length_b   1.000
_cell.length_c   1.000
_cell.angle_alpha   90.00
_cell.angle_beta   90.00
_cell.angle_gamma   90.00
#
_symmetry.space_group_name_H-M   'P 1'
#
loop_
_entity.id
_entity.type
_entity.pdbx_description
1 polymer ?
#
loop_
_entity_poly.entity_id
_entity_poly.type
_entity_poly.pdbx_seq_one_letter_code
_entity_poly.pdbx_strand_id
1 'polypeptide(L)' 'MHCPSCGNHQFEAGKTQVAAHHNGVAVVVDSVPSLICALCGEVCFRDGVSQAVRLLIENASQASAGAARVSFAQA' A
#
# COMPACT_ATOMS: atom_id res chain seq x y z
N MET A 1 18.35 -3.35 -0.21
CA MET A 1 17.94 -4.66 0.34
C MET A 1 17.69 -5.60 -0.83
N HIS A 2 18.20 -6.83 -0.80
CA HIS A 2 17.87 -7.85 -1.80
C HIS A 2 16.43 -8.31 -1.62
N CYS A 3 15.74 -8.54 -2.73
CA CYS A 3 14.38 -9.03 -2.74
C CYS A 3 14.32 -10.45 -2.14
N PRO A 4 13.59 -10.68 -1.03
CA PRO A 4 13.50 -12.01 -0.42
C PRO A 4 12.73 -13.00 -1.30
N SER A 5 11.90 -12.50 -2.22
CA SER A 5 11.06 -13.30 -3.11
C SER A 5 11.88 -13.91 -4.26
N CYS A 6 12.69 -13.10 -4.96
CA CYS A 6 13.48 -13.59 -6.11
C CYS A 6 14.98 -13.79 -5.83
N GLY A 7 15.51 -13.29 -4.70
CA GLY A 7 16.93 -13.38 -4.30
C GLY A 7 17.91 -12.57 -5.15
N ASN A 8 17.49 -12.07 -6.31
CA ASN A 8 18.39 -11.67 -7.40
C ASN A 8 18.34 -10.19 -7.80
N HIS A 9 17.51 -9.38 -7.14
CA HIS A 9 17.42 -7.95 -7.45
C HIS A 9 17.25 -7.09 -6.20
N GLN A 10 17.64 -5.83 -6.34
CA GLN A 10 17.41 -4.82 -5.31
C GLN A 10 16.01 -4.23 -5.47
N PHE A 11 15.43 -3.83 -4.35
CA PHE A 11 14.23 -3.00 -4.38
C PHE A 11 14.57 -1.56 -4.77
N GLU A 12 13.70 -0.97 -5.59
CA GLU A 12 13.75 0.43 -5.99
C GLU A 12 12.57 1.20 -5.39
N ALA A 13 12.73 2.50 -5.19
CA ALA A 13 11.65 3.34 -4.70
C ALA A 13 10.58 3.49 -5.78
N GLY A 14 9.32 3.29 -5.40
CA GLY A 14 8.17 3.41 -6.29
C GLY A 14 6.91 3.77 -5.54
N LYS A 15 5.79 3.67 -6.26
CA LYS A 15 4.45 3.81 -5.70
C LYS A 15 3.61 2.61 -6.14
N THR A 16 2.76 2.14 -5.24
CA THR A 16 1.81 1.08 -5.54
C THR A 16 0.40 1.51 -5.12
N GLN A 17 -0.56 0.67 -5.46
CA GLN A 17 -1.91 0.72 -4.95
C GLN A 17 -2.12 -0.40 -3.94
N VAL A 18 -2.82 -0.09 -2.85
CA VAL A 18 -3.26 -1.09 -1.87
C VAL A 18 -4.78 -1.16 -1.91
N ALA A 19 -5.33 -2.33 -2.23
CA ALA A 19 -6.76 -2.60 -2.14
C ALA A 19 -7.04 -3.46 -0.91
N ALA A 20 -8.07 -3.11 -0.15
CA ALA A 20 -8.49 -3.83 1.03
C ALA A 20 -10.01 -3.86 1.15
N HIS A 21 -10.56 -4.92 1.72
CA HIS A 21 -11.94 -4.94 2.20
C HIS A 21 -11.93 -4.78 3.72
N HIS A 22 -12.61 -3.77 4.23
CA HIS A 22 -12.70 -3.49 5.66
C HIS A 22 -14.12 -3.10 6.03
N ASN A 23 -14.72 -3.79 7.01
CA ASN A 23 -16.11 -3.57 7.46
C ASN A 23 -17.15 -3.55 6.33
N GLY A 24 -17.00 -4.42 5.33
CA GLY A 24 -17.90 -4.48 4.18
C GLY A 24 -17.69 -3.38 3.13
N VAL A 25 -16.69 -2.51 3.32
CA VAL A 25 -16.32 -1.44 2.39
C VAL A 25 -15.05 -1.83 1.63
N ALA A 26 -15.08 -1.73 0.31
CA ALA A 26 -13.88 -1.85 -0.53
C ALA A 26 -13.10 -0.53 -0.49
N VAL A 27 -11.89 -0.53 0.05
CA VAL A 27 -11.02 0.64 0.11
C VAL A 27 -9.83 0.47 -0.82
N VAL A 28 -9.59 1.45 -1.67
CA VAL A 28 -8.42 1.53 -2.54
C VAL A 28 -7.57 2.72 -2.12
N VAL A 29 -6.34 2.47 -1.69
CA VAL A 29 -5.34 3.49 -1.35
C VAL A 29 -4.36 3.61 -2.52
N ASP A 30 -4.39 4.75 -3.21
CA ASP A 30 -3.49 5.05 -4.33
C ASP A 30 -2.17 5.67 -3.88
N SER A 31 -1.16 5.55 -4.74
CA SER A 31 0.13 6.25 -4.60
C SER A 31 0.89 5.94 -3.30
N VAL A 32 0.72 4.74 -2.74
CA VAL A 32 1.39 4.30 -1.52
C VAL A 32 2.89 4.17 -1.79
N PRO A 33 3.76 4.91 -1.09
CA PRO A 33 5.21 4.79 -1.22
C PRO A 33 5.66 3.37 -0.91
N SER A 34 6.37 2.75 -1.84
CA SER A 34 6.81 1.36 -1.71
C SER A 34 8.22 1.15 -2.23
N LEU A 35 8.77 0.01 -1.86
CA LEU A 35 9.97 -0.58 -2.39
C LEU A 35 9.52 -1.69 -3.35
N ILE A 36 9.81 -1.56 -4.64
CA ILE A 36 9.37 -2.50 -5.68
C ILE A 36 10.59 -3.19 -6.28
N CYS A 37 10.57 -4.52 -6.33
CA CYS A 37 11.62 -5.28 -6.98
C CYS A 37 11.51 -5.10 -8.50
N ALA A 38 12.53 -4.55 -9.15
CA ALA A 38 12.50 -4.31 -10.60
C ALA A 38 12.44 -5.61 -11.43
N LEU A 39 12.78 -6.77 -10.84
CA LEU A 39 12.75 -8.06 -11.53
C LEU A 39 11.40 -8.78 -11.39
N CYS A 40 10.94 -9.01 -10.16
CA CYS A 40 9.74 -9.85 -9.91
C CYS A 40 8.49 -9.05 -9.53
N GLY A 41 8.59 -7.73 -9.35
CA GLY A 41 7.46 -6.88 -8.96
C GLY A 41 7.05 -7.01 -7.49
N GLU A 42 7.79 -7.76 -6.67
CA GLU A 42 7.55 -7.85 -5.23
C GLU A 42 7.49 -6.44 -4.61
N VAL A 43 6.55 -6.24 -3.69
CA VAL A 43 6.31 -4.96 -3.04
C VAL A 43 6.60 -5.07 -1.55
N CYS A 44 7.45 -4.19 -1.06
CA CYS A 44 7.71 -4.01 0.36
C CYS A 44 7.39 -2.57 0.77
N PHE A 45 6.97 -2.38 2.01
CA PHE A 45 6.72 -1.07 2.58
C PHE A 45 7.80 -0.73 3.61
N ARG A 46 8.19 0.54 3.68
CA ARG A 46 9.05 1.01 4.77
C ARG A 46 8.24 1.11 6.07
N ASP A 47 8.95 1.15 7.19
CA ASP A 47 8.34 1.41 8.49
C ASP A 47 7.47 2.68 8.46
N GLY A 48 6.34 2.64 9.15
CA GLY A 48 5.34 3.71 9.19
C GLY A 48 4.37 3.73 8.02
N VAL A 49 4.77 3.32 6.80
CA VAL A 49 3.85 3.30 5.64
C VAL A 49 2.69 2.33 5.87
N SER A 50 2.97 1.12 6.35
CA SER A 50 1.93 0.12 6.63
C SER A 50 0.91 0.61 7.67
N GLN A 51 1.40 1.33 8.69
CA GLN A 51 0.53 1.91 9.72
C GLN A 51 -0.33 3.05 9.15
N ALA A 52 0.25 3.92 8.33
CA ALA A 52 -0.48 4.99 7.67
C ALA A 52 -1.54 4.44 6.69
N VAL A 53 -1.22 3.41 5.90
CA VAL A 53 -2.19 2.72 5.02
C VAL A 53 -3.33 2.14 5.85
N ARG A 54 -3.03 1.48 6.97
CA ARG A 54 -4.05 0.94 7.86
C ARG A 54 -5.00 2.02 8.38
N LEU A 55 -4.48 3.15 8.87
CA LEU A 55 -5.28 4.27 9.36
C LEU A 55 -6.15 4.88 8.24
N LEU A 56 -5.62 5.00 7.02
CA LEU A 56 -6.39 5.46 5.87
C LEU A 56 -7.55 4.51 5.54
N ILE A 57 -7.33 3.21 5.61
CA ILE A 57 -8.39 2.20 5.39
C ILE A 57 -9.46 2.29 6.48
N GLU A 58 -9.05 2.35 7.75
CA GLU A 58 -9.97 2.48 8.89
C GLU A 58 -10.85 3.74 8.74
N ASN A 59 -10.24 4.91 8.51
CA ASN A 59 -10.96 6.16 8.33
C ASN A 59 -11.88 6.16 7.09
N ALA A 60 -11.40 5.67 5.95
CA ALA A 60 -12.19 5.62 4.71
C ALA A 60 -13.39 4.67 4.83
N SER A 61 -13.23 3.56 5.54
CA SER A 61 -14.31 2.59 5.78
C SER A 61 -15.40 3.13 6.71
N GLN A 62 -15.08 4.07 7.60
CA GLN A 62 -16.07 4.73 8.46
C GLN A 62 -16.83 5.84 7.73
N ALA A 63 -16.21 6.44 6.70
CA ALA A 63 -16.77 7.58 5.97
C ALA A 63 -17.62 7.18 4.74
N SER A 64 -17.60 5.93 4.29
CA SER A 64 -18.26 5.48 3.05
C SER A 64 -19.08 4.20 3.23
N ALA A 65 -20.24 4.13 2.57
CA ALA A 65 -21.04 2.92 2.46
C ALA A 65 -20.82 2.26 1.08
N GLY A 66 -19.95 1.25 1.02
CA GLY A 66 -19.76 0.38 -0.15
C GLY A 66 -18.34 0.38 -0.72
N ALA A 67 -17.85 1.52 -1.21
CA ALA A 67 -16.49 1.65 -1.70
C ALA A 67 -15.89 3.03 -1.42
N ALA A 68 -14.59 3.08 -1.12
CA ALA A 68 -13.84 4.30 -0.91
C ALA A 68 -12.53 4.24 -1.68
N ARG A 69 -12.11 5.38 -2.21
CA ARG A 69 -10.81 5.53 -2.86
C ARG A 69 -10.11 6.75 -2.28
N VAL A 70 -8.91 6.56 -1.77
CA VAL A 70 -8.13 7.59 -1.08
C VAL A 70 -6.71 7.60 -1.61
N SER A 71 -6.07 8.76 -1.63
CA SER A 71 -4.66 8.87 -2.00
C SER A 71 -3.79 8.89 -0.74
N PHE A 72 -2.64 8.23 -0.79
CA PHE A 72 -1.63 8.32 0.26
C PHE A 72 -0.95 9.70 0.20
N ALA A 73 -1.54 10.69 0.88
CA ALA A 73 -0.89 11.96 1.13
C ALA A 73 0.03 11.79 2.34
N GLN A 74 1.32 12.09 2.19
CA GLN A 74 2.25 12.09 3.32
C GLN A 74 1.73 13.08 4.36
N ALA A 75 1.38 12.58 5.55
CA ALA A 75 1.12 13.41 6.73
C ALA A 75 2.45 13.97 7.27
#